data_AF-U9T4A8-F1
#
_entry.id   AF-U9T4A8-F1
#
_cell.length_a   1.000
_cell.length_b   1.000
_cell.length_c   1.000
_cell.angle_alpha   90.00
_cell.angle_beta   90.00
_cell.angle_gamma   90.00
#
_symmetry.space_group_name_H-M   'P 1'
#
loop_
_entity.id
_entity.type
_entity.pdbx_description
1 polymer ?
#
loop_
_entity_poly.entity_id
_entity_poly.type
_entity_poly.pdbx_seq_one_letter_code
_entity_poly.pdbx_strand_id
1 'polypeptide(L)'
;MFNKYCYEKYGDIYETNNILRSIVLCRPEYLENFLSNTHWMRSPNHKGLKELGIEGKGITYNNNFRSWTFNRNFFNKAILSPKFTNEVIDWTNELFNELESYWDKLFLREEIIKENKNKLDFIDWFNHYKNDMIIKLLTGERTYSMANYFNTLSDEKSGHQSERVEDSEKLFQAIPDNLLQSIEFTNQKLDEIIKRRRQQIEVTPLDKLLPHDMLTSMIIKNTFRDGDYVETDEANRSMTDSEIR
;
A
#
# COMPACT_ATOMS: atom_id res chain seq x y z
N MET A 1 23.89 5.93 8.64
CA MET A 1 25.16 6.11 9.39
C MET A 1 26.03 4.85 9.40
N PHE A 2 25.54 3.68 9.84
CA PHE A 2 26.34 2.46 9.93
C PHE A 2 26.93 1.96 8.59
N ASN A 3 26.11 1.73 7.57
CA ASN A 3 26.60 1.21 6.29
C ASN A 3 27.59 2.17 5.59
N LYS A 4 27.37 3.49 5.69
CA LYS A 4 28.29 4.50 5.16
C LYS A 4 29.66 4.42 5.86
N TYR A 5 29.66 4.31 7.19
CA TYR A 5 30.90 4.13 7.97
C TYR A 5 31.63 2.84 7.57
N CYS A 6 30.90 1.72 7.45
CA CYS A 6 31.50 0.45 7.07
C CYS A 6 32.08 0.50 5.66
N TYR A 7 31.40 1.12 4.71
CA TYR A 7 31.92 1.36 3.37
C TYR A 7 33.21 2.18 3.40
N GLU A 8 33.23 3.32 4.12
CA GLU A 8 34.41 4.18 4.22
C GLU A 8 35.63 3.47 4.85
N LYS A 9 35.39 2.51 5.77
CA LYS A 9 36.44 1.82 6.50
C LYS A 9 36.89 0.49 5.88
N TYR A 10 35.96 -0.28 5.34
CA TYR A 10 36.17 -1.66 4.88
C TYR A 10 36.07 -1.79 3.36
N GLY A 11 35.66 -0.73 2.66
CA GLY A 11 35.58 -0.67 1.21
C GLY A 11 34.28 -1.22 0.64
N ASP A 12 34.36 -1.67 -0.61
CA ASP A 12 33.20 -1.97 -1.47
C ASP A 12 32.46 -3.28 -1.14
N ILE A 13 33.13 -4.20 -0.46
CA ILE A 13 32.58 -5.47 0.00
C ILE A 13 33.03 -5.68 1.43
N TYR A 14 32.08 -5.90 2.33
CA TYR A 14 32.39 -6.21 3.71
C TYR A 14 31.35 -7.15 4.32
N GLU A 15 31.77 -7.86 5.38
CA GLU A 15 30.89 -8.75 6.12
C GLU A 15 30.49 -8.10 7.45
N THR A 16 29.22 -8.26 7.83
CA THR A 16 28.73 -7.91 9.16
C THR A 16 28.10 -9.14 9.81
N ASN A 17 28.38 -9.35 11.10
CA ASN A 17 27.82 -10.43 11.91
C ASN A 17 26.98 -9.83 13.06
N ASN A 18 25.96 -9.04 12.69
CA ASN A 18 25.02 -8.49 13.67
C ASN A 18 23.96 -9.56 14.01
N ILE A 19 22.76 -9.46 13.43
CA ILE A 19 21.67 -10.43 13.67
C ILE A 19 21.91 -11.71 12.87
N LEU A 20 22.43 -11.57 11.65
CA LEU A 20 22.78 -12.65 10.74
C LEU A 20 24.07 -12.27 10.01
N ARG A 21 24.84 -13.29 9.63
CA ARG A 21 25.97 -13.11 8.72
C ARG A 21 25.48 -12.51 7.42
N SER A 22 25.91 -11.30 7.13
CA SER A 22 25.48 -10.52 5.96
C SER A 22 26.69 -10.01 5.21
N ILE A 23 26.74 -10.29 3.91
CA ILE A 23 27.72 -9.71 3.00
C ILE A 23 27.08 -8.46 2.40
N VAL A 24 27.70 -7.30 2.62
CA VAL A 24 27.25 -6.03 2.08
C VAL A 24 28.05 -5.72 0.83
N LEU A 25 27.32 -5.36 -0.23
CA LEU A 25 27.85 -5.07 -1.56
C LEU A 25 27.51 -3.62 -1.89
N CYS A 26 28.53 -2.80 -2.14
CA CYS A 26 28.35 -1.36 -2.37
C CYS A 26 28.57 -0.93 -3.84
N ARG A 27 28.99 -1.86 -4.72
CA ARG A 27 29.17 -1.57 -6.14
C ARG A 27 27.97 -1.99 -7.00
N PRO A 28 27.61 -1.17 -8.01
CA PRO A 28 26.48 -1.47 -8.89
C PRO A 28 26.70 -2.74 -9.72
N GLU A 29 27.94 -3.08 -10.10
CA GLU A 29 28.21 -4.28 -10.91
C GLU A 29 27.78 -5.58 -10.21
N TYR A 30 27.84 -5.61 -8.88
CA TYR A 30 27.33 -6.76 -8.12
C TYR A 30 25.81 -6.79 -8.09
N LEU A 31 25.17 -5.62 -7.99
CA LEU A 31 23.72 -5.50 -7.93
C LEU A 31 23.04 -5.97 -9.21
N GLU A 32 23.63 -5.74 -10.39
CA GLU A 32 23.06 -6.20 -11.67
C GLU A 32 22.88 -7.72 -11.70
N ASN A 33 23.88 -8.48 -11.24
CA ASN A 33 23.78 -9.93 -11.13
C ASN A 33 22.66 -10.35 -10.16
N PHE A 34 22.53 -9.69 -9.01
CA PHE A 34 21.46 -10.01 -8.05
C PHE A 34 20.07 -9.62 -8.56
N LEU A 35 19.92 -8.47 -9.21
CA LEU A 35 18.62 -7.98 -9.68
C LEU A 35 18.12 -8.72 -10.93
N SER A 36 19.01 -9.36 -11.68
CA SER A 36 18.67 -10.14 -12.88
C SER A 36 17.87 -11.42 -12.61
N ASN A 37 17.99 -12.01 -11.42
CA ASN A 37 17.27 -13.22 -11.03
C ASN A 37 15.98 -12.87 -10.27
N THR A 38 14.86 -13.43 -10.72
CA THR A 38 13.51 -12.98 -10.33
C THR A 38 13.10 -13.40 -8.93
N HIS A 39 13.70 -14.44 -8.33
CA HIS A 39 13.32 -14.93 -7.00
C HIS A 39 14.51 -15.08 -6.05
N TRP A 40 14.87 -13.99 -5.38
CA TRP A 40 15.76 -14.01 -4.23
C TRP A 40 14.97 -13.92 -2.93
N MET A 41 15.37 -14.72 -1.95
CA MET A 41 14.94 -14.57 -0.56
C MET A 41 15.34 -13.17 -0.08
N ARG A 42 14.36 -12.31 0.19
CA ARG A 42 14.54 -10.92 0.63
C ARG A 42 15.05 -10.85 2.06
N SER A 43 14.52 -11.70 2.92
CA SER A 43 14.87 -11.82 4.33
C SER A 43 14.61 -13.25 4.79
N PRO A 44 15.49 -13.86 5.59
CA PRO A 44 15.20 -15.13 6.24
C PRO A 44 13.96 -15.06 7.13
N ASN A 45 13.30 -16.20 7.28
CA ASN A 45 12.19 -16.35 8.22
C ASN A 45 12.69 -16.15 9.66
N HIS A 46 11.94 -15.38 10.44
CA HIS A 46 12.22 -15.16 11.86
C HIS A 46 10.94 -14.90 12.65
N LYS A 47 11.03 -15.04 13.99
CA LYS A 47 9.87 -14.97 14.90
C LYS A 47 9.01 -13.72 14.70
N GLY A 48 9.63 -12.55 14.50
CA GLY A 48 8.91 -11.31 14.21
C GLY A 48 7.99 -11.39 12.98
N LEU A 49 8.42 -11.95 11.85
CA LEU A 49 7.54 -12.09 10.67
C LEU A 49 6.37 -13.04 10.94
N LYS A 50 6.58 -14.06 11.77
CA LYS A 50 5.55 -15.00 12.19
C LYS A 50 4.53 -14.32 13.12
N GLU A 51 4.99 -13.52 14.07
CA GLU A 51 4.13 -12.74 14.99
C GLU A 51 3.29 -11.70 14.24
N LEU A 52 3.87 -11.05 13.23
CA LEU A 52 3.16 -10.12 12.35
C LEU A 52 2.23 -10.85 11.35
N GLY A 53 2.29 -12.18 11.27
CA GLY A 53 1.45 -12.99 10.39
C GLY A 53 1.79 -12.93 8.90
N ILE A 54 2.94 -12.34 8.54
CA ILE A 54 3.40 -12.10 7.15
C ILE A 54 4.48 -13.09 6.66
N GLU A 55 4.96 -13.98 7.55
CA GLU A 55 5.88 -15.05 7.17
C GLU A 55 5.28 -15.93 6.06
N GLY A 56 5.96 -16.00 4.91
CA GLY A 56 5.53 -16.86 3.80
C GLY A 56 4.28 -16.37 3.04
N LYS A 57 3.86 -15.11 3.25
CA LYS A 57 2.67 -14.52 2.63
C LYS A 57 2.99 -13.26 1.83
N GLY A 58 2.09 -12.90 0.92
CA GLY A 58 2.27 -11.75 0.03
C GLY A 58 3.48 -11.93 -0.90
N ILE A 59 4.22 -10.84 -1.12
CA ILE A 59 5.35 -10.76 -2.07
C ILE A 59 6.67 -10.43 -1.36
N THR A 60 6.63 -9.64 -0.29
CA THR A 60 7.81 -9.05 0.34
C THR A 60 8.57 -10.03 1.23
N TYR A 61 7.86 -10.77 2.08
CA TYR A 61 8.42 -11.73 3.05
C TYR A 61 7.96 -13.17 2.77
N ASN A 62 7.66 -13.46 1.50
CA ASN A 62 7.26 -14.78 1.04
C ASN A 62 8.44 -15.54 0.46
N ASN A 63 9.04 -16.42 1.28
CA ASN A 63 10.15 -17.26 0.87
C ASN A 63 9.70 -18.58 0.21
N ASN A 64 8.39 -18.84 0.11
CA ASN A 64 7.85 -19.99 -0.59
C ASN A 64 7.72 -19.66 -2.08
N PHE A 65 8.62 -20.22 -2.90
CA PHE A 65 8.68 -19.92 -4.34
C PHE A 65 7.35 -20.12 -5.09
N ARG A 66 6.60 -21.19 -4.78
CA ARG A 66 5.33 -21.48 -5.44
C ARG A 66 4.26 -20.45 -5.08
N SER A 67 4.11 -20.16 -3.78
CA SER A 67 3.19 -19.14 -3.27
C SER A 67 3.56 -17.75 -3.77
N TRP A 68 4.84 -17.39 -3.74
CA TRP A 68 5.34 -16.12 -4.22
C TRP A 68 5.08 -15.93 -5.72
N THR A 69 5.34 -16.96 -6.53
CA THR A 69 5.11 -16.89 -7.99
C THR A 69 3.63 -16.70 -8.30
N PHE A 70 2.76 -17.41 -7.57
CA PHE A 70 1.31 -17.26 -7.66
C PHE A 70 0.88 -15.83 -7.30
N ASN A 71 1.24 -15.33 -6.11
CA ASN A 71 0.85 -13.99 -5.65
C ASN A 71 1.39 -12.88 -6.56
N ARG A 72 2.64 -13.01 -7.01
CA ARG A 72 3.29 -12.02 -7.90
C ARG A 72 2.62 -11.95 -9.27
N ASN A 73 2.13 -13.07 -9.80
CA ASN A 73 1.39 -13.08 -11.06
C ASN A 73 0.11 -12.24 -10.96
N PHE A 74 -0.69 -12.43 -9.91
CA PHE A 74 -1.92 -11.66 -9.68
C PHE A 74 -1.61 -10.18 -9.46
N PHE A 75 -0.63 -9.87 -8.62
CA PHE A 75 -0.21 -8.48 -8.35
C PHE A 75 0.22 -7.77 -9.64
N ASN A 76 1.14 -8.37 -10.41
CA ASN A 76 1.61 -7.77 -11.65
C ASN A 76 0.46 -7.53 -12.64
N LYS A 77 -0.45 -8.48 -12.79
CA LYS A 77 -1.58 -8.33 -13.69
C LYS A 77 -2.53 -7.21 -13.26
N ALA A 78 -2.73 -7.02 -11.96
CA ALA A 78 -3.53 -5.92 -11.45
C ALA A 78 -2.88 -4.56 -11.75
N ILE A 79 -1.61 -4.38 -11.33
CA ILE A 79 -0.94 -3.07 -11.39
C ILE A 79 -0.46 -2.67 -12.80
N LEU A 80 -0.22 -3.65 -13.69
CA LEU A 80 0.21 -3.39 -15.06
C LEU A 80 -0.98 -3.22 -16.03
N SER A 81 -2.21 -3.30 -15.53
CA SER A 81 -3.38 -3.10 -16.39
C SER A 81 -3.52 -1.62 -16.79
N PRO A 82 -3.89 -1.31 -18.04
CA PRO A 82 -4.16 0.07 -18.46
C PRO A 82 -5.26 0.73 -17.63
N LYS A 83 -6.28 -0.05 -17.23
CA LYS A 83 -7.38 0.41 -16.39
C LYS A 83 -6.88 0.89 -15.02
N PHE A 84 -5.98 0.14 -14.39
CA PHE A 84 -5.35 0.56 -13.14
C PHE A 84 -4.49 1.82 -13.34
N THR A 85 -3.76 1.91 -14.45
CA THR A 85 -2.96 3.12 -14.76
C THR A 85 -3.83 4.37 -14.88
N ASN A 86 -5.00 4.26 -15.52
CA ASN A 86 -5.95 5.37 -15.61
C ASN A 86 -6.47 5.78 -14.23
N GLU A 87 -6.85 4.81 -13.38
CA GLU A 87 -7.26 5.09 -11.99
C GLU A 87 -6.16 5.80 -11.20
N VAL A 88 -4.89 5.41 -11.38
CA VAL A 88 -3.75 6.09 -10.73
C VAL A 88 -3.68 7.56 -11.15
N ILE A 89 -3.81 7.85 -12.44
CA ILE A 89 -3.74 9.21 -12.97
C ILE A 89 -4.92 10.04 -12.44
N ASP A 90 -6.13 9.51 -12.55
CA ASP A 90 -7.35 10.20 -12.16
C ASP A 90 -7.33 10.52 -10.66
N TRP A 91 -7.06 9.52 -9.81
CA TRP A 91 -7.05 9.73 -8.36
C TRP A 91 -5.87 10.58 -7.87
N THR A 92 -4.73 10.54 -8.55
CA THR A 92 -3.62 11.47 -8.25
C THR A 92 -4.08 12.91 -8.38
N ASN A 93 -4.74 13.25 -9.50
CA ASN A 93 -5.22 14.61 -9.73
C ASN A 93 -6.34 14.99 -8.75
N GLU A 94 -7.33 14.13 -8.56
CA GLU A 94 -8.45 14.39 -7.65
C GLU A 94 -7.99 14.61 -6.20
N LEU A 95 -7.12 13.73 -5.67
CA LEU A 95 -6.62 13.85 -4.30
C LEU A 95 -5.65 15.02 -4.13
N PHE A 96 -4.88 15.37 -5.18
CA PHE A 96 -4.00 16.53 -5.11
C PHE A 96 -4.78 17.85 -5.14
N ASN A 97 -5.84 17.94 -5.95
CA ASN A 97 -6.76 19.09 -5.94
C ASN A 97 -7.44 19.27 -4.57
N GLU A 98 -7.82 18.15 -3.93
CA GLU A 98 -8.37 18.17 -2.56
C GLU A 98 -7.34 18.69 -1.55
N LEU A 99 -6.10 18.19 -1.61
CA LEU A 99 -4.98 18.68 -0.78
C LEU A 99 -4.73 20.19 -0.97
N GLU A 100 -4.67 20.64 -2.22
CA GLU A 100 -4.49 22.06 -2.56
C GLU A 100 -5.63 22.90 -1.96
N SER A 101 -6.88 22.44 -2.06
CA SER A 101 -8.03 23.13 -1.48
C SER A 101 -7.94 23.30 0.05
N TYR A 102 -7.28 22.38 0.75
CA TYR A 102 -7.02 22.49 2.18
C TYR A 102 -5.91 23.49 2.47
N TRP A 103 -4.83 23.47 1.68
CA TRP A 103 -3.75 24.42 1.81
C TRP A 103 -4.18 25.85 1.50
N ASP A 104 -5.05 26.04 0.51
CA ASP A 104 -5.67 27.33 0.18
C ASP A 104 -6.35 27.94 1.41
N LYS A 105 -7.13 27.12 2.12
CA LYS A 105 -7.88 27.55 3.30
C LYS A 105 -7.01 27.81 4.51
N LEU A 106 -5.96 27.01 4.72
CA LEU A 106 -5.13 27.05 5.93
C LEU A 106 -3.95 28.01 5.84
N PHE A 107 -3.35 28.17 4.65
CA PHE A 107 -2.06 28.83 4.53
C PHE A 107 -2.06 30.01 3.54
N LEU A 108 -3.01 30.05 2.60
CA LEU A 108 -2.98 31.03 1.51
C LEU A 108 -3.93 32.22 1.72
N ARG A 109 -4.55 32.34 2.90
CA ARG A 109 -5.30 33.55 3.29
C ARG A 109 -4.32 34.70 3.59
N GLU A 110 -4.58 35.89 3.04
CA GLU A 110 -3.73 37.09 3.18
C GLU A 110 -3.39 37.41 4.64
N GLU A 111 -4.35 37.25 5.55
CA GLU A 111 -4.18 37.53 6.99
C GLU A 111 -3.10 36.63 7.61
N ILE A 112 -3.07 35.35 7.26
CA ILE A 112 -2.14 34.35 7.80
C ILE A 112 -0.73 34.58 7.25
N ILE A 113 -0.63 34.94 5.97
CA ILE A 113 0.64 35.29 5.32
C ILE A 113 1.24 36.53 5.97
N LYS A 114 0.44 37.57 6.23
CA LYS A 114 0.88 38.82 6.87
C LYS A 114 1.39 38.60 8.29
N GLU A 115 0.82 37.65 9.03
CA GLU A 115 1.26 37.29 10.38
C GLU A 115 2.46 36.32 10.43
N ASN A 116 2.94 35.84 9.27
CA ASN A 116 4.01 34.84 9.14
C ASN A 116 3.78 33.58 10.00
N LYS A 117 2.50 33.20 10.19
CA LYS A 117 2.09 32.00 10.95
C LYS A 117 2.05 30.73 10.10
N ASN A 118 2.45 30.82 8.83
CA ASN A 118 2.42 29.71 7.87
C ASN A 118 3.54 28.69 8.15
N LYS A 119 3.24 27.68 8.96
CA LYS A 119 4.06 26.47 9.05
C LYS A 119 3.33 25.31 8.38
N LEU A 120 3.69 25.06 7.13
CA LEU A 120 3.23 23.87 6.40
C LEU A 120 4.10 22.68 6.79
N ASP A 121 3.52 21.71 7.51
CA ASP A 121 4.17 20.42 7.71
C ASP A 121 3.96 19.52 6.49
N PHE A 122 4.88 19.65 5.53
CA PHE A 122 4.81 18.90 4.27
C PHE A 122 4.86 17.39 4.50
N ILE A 123 5.58 16.91 5.53
CA ILE A 123 5.75 15.48 5.78
C ILE A 123 4.43 14.88 6.25
N ASP A 124 3.75 15.53 7.19
CA ASP A 124 2.46 15.04 7.69
C ASP A 124 1.38 15.09 6.61
N TRP A 125 1.28 16.19 5.86
CA TRP A 125 0.34 16.30 4.74
C TRP A 125 0.57 15.21 3.68
N PHE A 126 1.83 14.96 3.29
CA PHE A 126 2.12 13.91 2.32
C PHE A 126 1.92 12.50 2.87
N ASN A 127 2.06 12.29 4.18
CA ASN A 127 1.70 11.01 4.78
C ASN A 127 0.19 10.76 4.69
N HIS A 128 -0.63 11.78 4.94
CA HIS A 128 -2.08 11.70 4.76
C HIS A 128 -2.47 11.48 3.29
N TYR A 129 -1.94 12.29 2.38
CA TYR A 129 -2.15 12.15 0.94
C TYR A 129 -1.78 10.76 0.43
N LYS A 130 -0.57 10.28 0.77
CA LYS A 130 -0.07 8.96 0.36
C LYS A 130 -0.99 7.84 0.83
N ASN A 131 -1.50 7.91 2.06
CA ASN A 131 -2.37 6.87 2.61
C ASN A 131 -3.75 6.89 1.94
N ASP A 132 -4.34 8.07 1.68
CA ASP A 132 -5.58 8.17 0.93
C ASP A 132 -5.42 7.65 -0.51
N MET A 133 -4.30 7.97 -1.17
CA MET A 133 -3.92 7.40 -2.47
C MET A 133 -3.82 5.87 -2.44
N ILE A 134 -3.02 5.32 -1.50
CA ILE A 134 -2.79 3.87 -1.40
C ILE A 134 -4.10 3.13 -1.14
N ILE A 135 -4.89 3.56 -0.15
CA ILE A 135 -6.15 2.87 0.17
C ILE A 135 -7.12 2.95 -1.00
N LYS A 136 -7.20 4.11 -1.68
CA LYS A 136 -8.06 4.27 -2.83
C LYS A 136 -7.68 3.35 -3.98
N LEU A 137 -6.40 3.26 -4.32
CA LEU A 137 -5.92 2.40 -5.42
C LEU A 137 -6.00 0.91 -5.09
N LEU A 138 -5.74 0.54 -3.83
CA LEU A 138 -5.77 -0.86 -3.41
C LEU A 138 -7.19 -1.38 -3.29
N THR A 139 -8.10 -0.61 -2.68
CA THR A 139 -9.40 -1.10 -2.25
C THR A 139 -10.58 -0.45 -2.96
N GLY A 140 -10.37 0.68 -3.64
CA GLY A 140 -11.45 1.51 -4.20
C GLY A 140 -12.19 2.37 -3.15
N GLU A 141 -11.91 2.20 -1.85
CA GLU A 141 -12.55 2.95 -0.76
C GLU A 141 -11.83 4.28 -0.47
N ARG A 142 -12.49 5.15 0.30
CA ARG A 142 -11.96 6.46 0.72
C ARG A 142 -11.85 6.53 2.25
N THR A 143 -10.66 6.88 2.74
CA THR A 143 -10.34 7.08 4.17
C THR A 143 -10.41 8.53 4.62
N TYR A 144 -10.23 9.49 3.71
CA TYR A 144 -10.31 10.93 3.98
C TYR A 144 -9.37 11.37 5.12
N SER A 145 -8.17 10.79 5.18
CA SER A 145 -7.19 11.12 6.21
C SER A 145 -6.64 12.54 6.07
N MET A 146 -6.55 13.08 4.84
CA MET A 146 -6.23 14.50 4.62
C MET A 146 -7.31 15.42 5.19
N ALA A 147 -8.58 15.07 4.95
CA ALA A 147 -9.72 15.81 5.48
C ALA A 147 -9.74 15.80 7.02
N ASN A 148 -9.32 14.69 7.62
CA ASN A 148 -9.17 14.61 9.07
C ASN A 148 -8.09 15.56 9.57
N TYR A 149 -6.91 15.51 8.95
CA TYR A 149 -5.80 16.37 9.32
C TYR A 149 -6.14 17.85 9.11
N PHE A 150 -6.88 18.18 8.06
CA PHE A 150 -7.44 19.52 7.89
C PHE A 150 -8.33 19.93 9.08
N ASN A 151 -9.22 19.05 9.54
CA ASN A 151 -10.12 19.33 10.67
C ASN A 151 -9.39 19.53 12.00
N THR A 152 -8.20 18.97 12.19
CA THR A 152 -7.41 19.21 13.41
C THR A 152 -6.70 20.57 13.39
N LEU A 153 -6.53 21.15 12.20
CA LEU A 153 -5.84 22.42 11.98
C LEU A 153 -6.79 23.60 11.72
N SER A 154 -8.04 23.34 11.34
CA SER A 154 -9.03 24.36 10.97
C SER A 154 -10.24 24.38 11.91
N ASP A 155 -10.76 25.58 12.17
CA ASP A 155 -12.06 25.76 12.82
C ASP A 155 -13.23 25.39 11.88
N GLU A 156 -13.01 25.45 10.56
CA GLU A 156 -13.97 25.00 9.54
C GLU A 156 -13.83 23.48 9.34
N LYS A 157 -14.92 22.72 9.46
CA LYS A 157 -14.88 21.28 9.18
C LYS A 157 -14.91 21.00 7.67
N SER A 158 -14.13 20.02 7.24
CA SER A 158 -14.27 19.37 5.93
C SER A 158 -15.65 18.73 5.82
N GLY A 159 -16.29 18.85 4.65
CA GLY A 159 -17.66 18.38 4.41
C GLY A 159 -17.84 16.84 4.38
N HIS A 160 -16.87 16.07 4.87
CA HIS A 160 -16.85 14.60 4.79
C HIS A 160 -17.40 13.93 6.07
N GLN A 161 -17.95 12.72 5.94
CA GLN A 161 -18.60 11.98 7.04
C GLN A 161 -17.61 11.49 8.12
N SER A 162 -17.92 11.74 9.39
CA SER A 162 -17.08 11.51 10.58
C SER A 162 -16.62 10.05 10.78
N GLU A 163 -17.47 9.05 10.49
CA GLU A 163 -17.15 7.65 10.85
C GLU A 163 -15.98 7.04 10.05
N ARG A 164 -15.90 7.32 8.74
CA ARG A 164 -14.78 6.82 7.90
C ARG A 164 -13.46 7.54 8.22
N VAL A 165 -13.58 8.78 8.66
CA VAL A 165 -12.49 9.67 9.07
C VAL A 165 -11.85 9.15 10.36
N GLU A 166 -12.65 8.75 11.36
CA GLU A 166 -12.19 8.21 12.64
C GLU A 166 -11.45 6.87 12.53
N ASP A 167 -11.89 5.96 11.65
CA ASP A 167 -11.22 4.69 11.41
C ASP A 167 -9.84 4.88 10.77
N SER A 168 -9.68 5.89 9.90
CA SER A 168 -8.39 6.25 9.32
C SER A 168 -7.43 6.78 10.38
N GLU A 169 -7.91 7.59 11.32
CA GLU A 169 -7.07 8.16 12.38
C GLU A 169 -6.52 7.10 13.31
N LYS A 170 -7.34 6.12 13.70
CA LYS A 170 -6.91 4.97 14.51
C LYS A 170 -5.81 4.18 13.81
N LEU A 171 -5.89 4.01 12.49
CA LEU A 171 -4.86 3.32 11.72
C LEU A 171 -3.53 4.09 11.74
N PHE A 172 -3.56 5.41 11.55
CA PHE A 172 -2.34 6.22 11.56
C PHE A 172 -1.71 6.35 12.94
N GLN A 173 -2.52 6.56 13.98
CA GLN A 173 -2.04 6.77 15.35
C GLN A 173 -1.62 5.48 16.07
N ALA A 174 -2.15 4.31 15.68
CA ALA A 174 -1.79 3.07 16.34
C ALA A 174 -0.40 2.52 15.90
N ILE A 175 0.06 2.86 14.69
CA ILE A 175 1.31 2.32 14.10
C ILE A 175 2.55 2.60 14.98
N PRO A 176 2.73 3.79 15.58
CA PRO A 176 3.86 4.08 16.47
C PRO A 176 3.81 3.35 17.82
N ASP A 177 2.63 3.20 18.42
CA ASP A 177 2.50 2.78 19.83
C ASP A 177 2.31 1.26 19.99
N ASN A 178 1.64 0.61 19.03
CA ASN A 178 1.47 -0.85 19.05
C ASN A 178 1.28 -1.43 17.64
N LEU A 179 2.40 -1.87 17.04
CA LEU A 179 2.42 -2.46 15.71
C LEU A 179 1.50 -3.69 15.57
N LEU A 180 1.41 -4.54 16.59
CA LEU A 180 0.59 -5.76 16.54
C LEU A 180 -0.90 -5.42 16.51
N GLN A 181 -1.37 -4.55 17.41
CA GLN A 181 -2.77 -4.10 17.42
C GLN A 181 -3.14 -3.39 16.12
N SER A 182 -2.23 -2.61 15.55
CA SER A 182 -2.43 -1.94 14.27
C SER A 182 -2.64 -2.93 13.12
N ILE A 183 -1.82 -3.98 13.07
CA ILE A 183 -1.93 -5.03 12.06
C ILE A 183 -3.23 -5.83 12.24
N GLU A 184 -3.60 -6.16 13.49
CA GLU A 184 -4.86 -6.84 13.77
C GLU A 184 -6.07 -6.02 13.30
N PHE A 185 -6.11 -4.72 13.63
CA PHE A 185 -7.17 -3.81 13.16
C PHE A 185 -7.20 -3.70 11.63
N THR A 186 -6.03 -3.53 11.00
CA THR A 186 -5.91 -3.45 9.54
C THR A 186 -6.43 -4.71 8.86
N ASN A 187 -6.04 -5.89 9.38
CA ASN A 187 -6.48 -7.17 8.86
C ASN A 187 -8.00 -7.35 8.97
N GLN A 188 -8.59 -6.96 10.10
CA GLN A 188 -10.05 -7.01 10.28
C GLN A 188 -10.78 -6.12 9.26
N LYS A 189 -10.31 -4.88 9.07
CA LYS A 189 -10.90 -3.95 8.10
C LYS A 189 -10.72 -4.44 6.65
N LEU A 190 -9.56 -5.00 6.31
CA LEU A 190 -9.34 -5.62 5.00
C LEU A 190 -10.27 -6.81 4.78
N ASP A 191 -10.46 -7.68 5.79
CA ASP A 191 -11.38 -8.82 5.70
C ASP A 191 -12.84 -8.37 5.45
N GLU A 192 -13.29 -7.28 6.08
CA GLU A 192 -14.61 -6.67 5.81
C GLU A 192 -14.73 -6.15 4.37
N ILE A 193 -13.71 -5.44 3.89
CA ILE A 193 -13.67 -4.88 2.54
C ILE A 193 -13.66 -6.00 1.49
N ILE A 194 -12.84 -7.04 1.68
CA ILE A 194 -12.76 -8.20 0.77
C ILE A 194 -14.13 -8.88 0.66
N LYS A 195 -14.78 -9.18 1.80
CA LYS A 195 -16.09 -9.83 1.82
C LYS A 195 -17.14 -8.99 1.10
N ARG A 196 -17.19 -7.69 1.39
CA ARG A 196 -18.12 -6.76 0.74
C ARG A 196 -17.88 -6.71 -0.77
N ARG A 197 -16.62 -6.63 -1.21
CA ARG A 197 -16.26 -6.59 -2.63
C ARG A 197 -16.64 -7.87 -3.35
N ARG A 198 -16.43 -9.05 -2.75
CA ARG A 198 -16.88 -10.32 -3.35
C ARG A 198 -18.39 -10.38 -3.52
N GLN A 199 -19.15 -9.99 -2.50
CA GLN A 199 -20.61 -9.92 -2.59
C GLN A 199 -21.04 -8.94 -3.70
N GLN A 200 -20.42 -7.77 -3.77
CA GLN A 200 -20.68 -6.79 -4.84
C GLN A 200 -20.45 -7.41 -6.23
N ILE A 201 -19.34 -8.14 -6.42
CA ILE A 201 -18.99 -8.78 -7.69
C ILE A 201 -20.01 -9.87 -8.07
N GLU A 202 -20.47 -10.64 -7.09
CA GLU A 202 -21.46 -11.71 -7.27
C GLU A 202 -22.83 -11.19 -7.70
N VAL A 203 -23.32 -10.12 -7.05
CA VAL A 203 -24.64 -9.55 -7.35
C VAL A 203 -24.65 -8.63 -8.57
N THR A 204 -23.48 -8.11 -8.98
CA THR A 204 -23.37 -7.22 -10.16
C THR A 204 -23.57 -8.04 -11.43
N PRO A 205 -24.52 -7.68 -12.32
CA PRO A 205 -24.72 -8.36 -13.61
C PRO A 205 -23.48 -8.37 -14.53
N LEU A 206 -23.40 -9.36 -15.44
CA LEU A 206 -22.27 -9.56 -16.36
C LEU A 206 -21.99 -8.37 -17.29
N ASP A 207 -23.03 -7.62 -17.66
CA ASP A 207 -22.96 -6.46 -18.54
C ASP A 207 -22.55 -5.17 -17.81
N LYS A 208 -22.52 -5.20 -16.47
CA LYS A 208 -22.17 -4.03 -15.65
C LYS A 208 -20.68 -4.01 -15.33
N LEU A 209 -20.11 -2.81 -15.38
CA LEU A 209 -18.72 -2.56 -15.04
C LEU A 209 -18.49 -2.71 -13.54
N LEU A 210 -17.34 -3.27 -13.19
CA LEU A 210 -16.80 -3.31 -11.83
C LEU A 210 -15.71 -2.24 -11.67
N PRO A 211 -15.41 -1.83 -10.42
CA PRO A 211 -14.28 -0.95 -10.13
C PRO A 211 -12.95 -1.46 -10.71
N HIS A 212 -12.04 -0.56 -11.01
CA HIS A 212 -10.72 -0.89 -11.58
C HIS A 212 -9.57 -0.81 -10.56
N ASP A 213 -9.90 -0.84 -9.28
CA ASP A 213 -8.93 -0.96 -8.19
C ASP A 213 -8.25 -2.35 -8.18
N MET A 214 -7.14 -2.42 -7.44
CA MET A 214 -6.31 -3.64 -7.36
C MET A 214 -7.07 -4.82 -6.75
N LEU A 215 -7.85 -4.59 -5.68
CA LEU A 215 -8.63 -5.63 -5.01
C LEU A 215 -9.62 -6.31 -5.96
N THR A 216 -10.37 -5.51 -6.72
CA THR A 216 -11.31 -6.03 -7.72
C THR A 216 -10.57 -6.87 -8.74
N SER A 217 -9.45 -6.35 -9.27
CA SER A 217 -8.62 -7.04 -10.25
C SER A 217 -8.11 -8.38 -9.73
N MET A 218 -7.67 -8.45 -8.46
CA MET A 218 -7.21 -9.69 -7.82
C MET A 218 -8.34 -10.69 -7.59
N ILE A 219 -9.55 -10.24 -7.21
CA ILE A 219 -10.70 -11.12 -6.97
C ILE A 219 -11.21 -11.74 -8.27
N ILE A 220 -11.37 -10.93 -9.32
CA ILE A 220 -11.96 -11.41 -10.58
C ILE A 220 -10.97 -12.17 -11.46
N LYS A 221 -9.68 -12.14 -11.13
CA LYS A 221 -8.66 -12.81 -11.92
C LYS A 221 -8.94 -14.32 -12.01
N ASN A 222 -8.79 -14.85 -13.22
CA ASN A 222 -9.11 -16.22 -13.59
C ASN A 222 -10.59 -16.61 -13.36
N THR A 223 -11.50 -15.63 -13.37
CA THR A 223 -12.95 -15.86 -13.41
C THR A 223 -13.51 -15.44 -14.77
N PHE A 224 -14.78 -15.73 -15.05
CA PHE A 224 -15.49 -15.25 -16.24
C PHE A 224 -15.60 -13.71 -16.32
N ARG A 225 -15.30 -12.99 -15.22
CA ARG A 225 -15.21 -11.52 -15.20
C ARG A 225 -13.83 -11.00 -15.60
N ASP A 226 -12.84 -11.88 -15.73
CA ASP A 226 -11.52 -11.57 -16.25
C ASP A 226 -11.60 -11.41 -17.78
N GLY A 227 -11.13 -10.27 -18.30
CA GLY A 227 -11.15 -10.02 -19.75
C GLY A 227 -10.29 -11.00 -20.55
N ASP A 228 -9.29 -11.61 -19.90
CA ASP A 228 -8.36 -12.58 -20.49
C ASP A 228 -8.62 -14.02 -20.01
N TYR A 229 -9.87 -14.36 -19.67
CA TYR A 229 -10.19 -15.69 -19.15
C TYR A 229 -9.90 -16.79 -20.18
N VAL A 230 -9.08 -17.77 -19.79
CA VAL A 230 -8.83 -19.01 -20.53
C VAL A 230 -9.08 -20.19 -19.60
N GLU A 231 -10.08 -21.00 -19.91
CA GLU A 231 -10.46 -22.19 -19.12
C GLU A 231 -9.36 -23.26 -19.25
N THR A 232 -8.44 -23.32 -18.28
CA THR A 232 -7.34 -24.30 -18.22
C THR A 232 -6.92 -24.56 -16.76
N ASP A 233 -6.56 -25.83 -16.45
CA ASP A 233 -6.02 -26.48 -15.23
C ASP A 233 -5.88 -25.74 -13.87
N GLU A 234 -5.64 -26.50 -12.79
CA GLU A 234 -5.45 -26.05 -11.39
C GLU A 234 -4.51 -24.83 -11.19
N ALA A 235 -3.62 -24.55 -12.15
CA ALA A 235 -2.74 -23.38 -12.18
C ALA A 235 -3.49 -22.03 -12.28
N ASN A 236 -4.77 -22.03 -12.66
CA ASN A 236 -5.59 -20.83 -12.84
C ASN A 236 -6.71 -20.68 -11.80
N ARG A 237 -6.58 -21.23 -10.59
CA ARG A 237 -7.55 -20.90 -9.53
C ARG A 237 -7.51 -19.41 -9.16
N SER A 238 -8.61 -18.88 -8.65
CA SER A 238 -8.66 -17.54 -8.03
C SER A 238 -7.97 -17.53 -6.65
N MET A 239 -7.61 -16.34 -6.17
CA MET A 239 -7.06 -16.15 -4.83
C MET A 239 -8.14 -16.33 -3.75
N THR A 240 -7.76 -16.91 -2.62
CA THR A 240 -8.57 -16.94 -1.39
C THR A 240 -8.47 -15.61 -0.64
N ASP A 241 -9.38 -15.35 0.29
CA ASP A 241 -9.37 -14.12 1.10
C ASP A 241 -8.06 -13.97 1.89
N SER A 242 -7.56 -15.08 2.43
CA SER A 242 -6.30 -15.12 3.18
C SER A 242 -5.04 -14.87 2.33
N GLU A 243 -5.13 -15.00 1.01
CA GLU A 243 -4.03 -14.72 0.08
C GLU A 243 -4.08 -13.28 -0.43
N ILE A 244 -5.27 -12.67 -0.45
CA ILE A 244 -5.47 -11.25 -0.79
C ILE A 244 -5.06 -10.35 0.38
N ARG A 245 -5.32 -10.78 1.61
CA ARG A 245 -4.90 -10.11 2.85
C ARG A 245 -3.41 -10.33 3.13
#